data_AF-A0AAV4NB16-F1
#
_entry.id   AF-A0AAV4NB16-F1
#
_cell.length_a   1.000
_cell.length_b   1.000
_cell.length_c   1.000
_cell.angle_alpha   90.00
_cell.angle_beta   90.00
_cell.angle_gamma   90.00
#
_symmetry.space_group_name_H-M   'P 1'
#
loop_
_entity.id
_entity.type
_entity.pdbx_description
1 polymer ?
#
loop_
_entity_poly.entity_id
_entity_poly.type
_entity_poly.pdbx_seq_one_letter_code
_entity_poly.pdbx_strand_id
1 'polypeptide(L)'
;MAPAVHGTFIPLALLCLIKLSSGFGYYSNSGSHQGDSPNKLLLILVDGCRWDYPDQDIAGLPGFRKLAENGVRAPYVTPIFPANSYPNWYTIVTGMCSNLNDYFY
;
A
#
# COMPACT_ATOMS: atom_id res chain seq x y z
N MET A 1 24.96 -57.16 36.40
CA MET A 1 25.27 -55.84 35.79
C MET A 1 24.14 -55.50 34.83
N ALA A 2 23.65 -54.26 34.93
CA ALA A 2 22.41 -53.75 34.36
C ALA A 2 22.53 -53.38 32.85
N PRO A 3 21.52 -52.77 32.19
CA PRO A 3 20.93 -53.25 30.93
C PRO A 3 21.20 -52.32 29.73
N ALA A 4 20.82 -52.71 28.51
CA ALA A 4 20.78 -51.80 27.37
C ALA A 4 19.42 -51.89 26.66
N VAL A 5 18.58 -50.92 27.00
CA VAL A 5 17.31 -50.50 26.39
C VAL A 5 17.61 -49.85 25.05
N HIS A 6 16.95 -50.20 23.93
CA HIS A 6 16.79 -49.41 22.68
C HIS A 6 15.88 -50.24 21.74
N GLY A 7 14.72 -49.83 21.24
CA GLY A 7 13.91 -48.63 21.37
C GLY A 7 12.64 -48.92 20.55
N THR A 8 11.48 -48.93 21.19
CA THR A 8 10.19 -49.08 20.50
C THR A 8 9.87 -47.75 19.81
N PHE A 9 10.11 -47.70 18.50
CA PHE A 9 9.66 -46.62 17.62
C PHE A 9 8.13 -46.61 17.58
N ILE A 10 7.51 -45.82 18.45
CA ILE A 10 6.09 -45.47 18.34
C ILE A 10 5.99 -44.43 17.22
N PRO A 11 5.36 -44.73 16.07
CA PRO A 11 5.30 -43.79 14.98
C PRO A 11 4.45 -42.58 15.38
N LEU A 12 5.04 -41.39 15.26
CA LEU A 12 4.48 -40.06 15.49
C LEU A 12 3.15 -39.77 14.73
N ALA A 13 2.65 -40.70 13.91
CA ALA A 13 1.41 -40.57 13.17
C ALA A 13 0.15 -40.63 14.06
N LEU A 14 0.23 -41.15 15.29
CA LEU A 14 -0.94 -41.29 16.17
C LEU A 14 -1.22 -40.05 17.05
N LEU A 15 -0.33 -39.04 17.06
CA LEU A 15 -0.54 -37.82 17.86
C LEU A 15 -1.42 -36.76 17.16
N CYS A 16 -1.75 -36.95 15.88
CA CYS A 16 -2.60 -36.00 15.14
C CYS A 16 -4.11 -36.19 15.36
N LEU A 17 -4.55 -37.31 15.95
CA LEU A 17 -5.98 -37.58 16.17
C LEU A 17 -6.51 -37.15 17.55
N ILE A 18 -5.64 -36.64 18.44
CA ILE A 18 -6.04 -36.13 19.76
C ILE A 18 -5.85 -34.60 19.83
N LYS A 19 -6.37 -33.89 18.83
CA LYS A 19 -6.83 -32.50 19.00
C LYS A 19 -8.35 -32.44 18.87
N LEU A 20 -9.06 -33.42 19.44
CA LEU A 20 -10.53 -33.49 19.44
C LEU A 20 -11.18 -32.97 20.73
N SER A 21 -10.42 -32.49 21.72
CA SER A 21 -11.01 -32.06 23.00
C SER A 21 -10.33 -30.85 23.59
N SER A 22 -10.57 -29.67 23.00
CA SER A 22 -10.42 -28.41 23.72
C SER A 22 -11.39 -27.38 23.14
N GLY A 23 -12.50 -27.20 23.85
CA GLY A 23 -13.34 -26.02 23.69
C GLY A 23 -14.66 -26.27 22.99
N PHE A 24 -15.67 -26.60 23.79
CA PHE A 24 -17.06 -26.28 23.50
C PHE A 24 -17.20 -24.75 23.47
N GLY A 25 -16.75 -24.12 22.39
CA GLY A 25 -16.97 -22.71 22.10
C GLY A 25 -18.07 -22.64 21.05
N TYR A 26 -19.25 -22.14 21.43
CA TYR A 26 -20.23 -21.71 20.45
C TYR A 26 -19.54 -20.69 19.53
N TYR A 27 -19.28 -21.06 18.28
CA TYR A 27 -18.95 -20.10 17.25
C TYR A 27 -20.21 -19.24 17.03
N SER A 28 -20.31 -18.14 17.77
CA SER A 28 -21.23 -17.07 17.43
C SER A 28 -20.73 -16.49 16.12
N ASN A 29 -21.37 -16.90 15.02
CA ASN A 29 -21.22 -16.24 13.73
C ASN A 29 -21.90 -14.87 13.84
N SER A 30 -21.21 -13.93 14.47
CA SER A 30 -21.45 -12.52 14.24
C SER A 30 -20.99 -12.29 12.83
N GLY A 31 -21.88 -12.51 11.86
CA GLY A 31 -21.64 -12.17 10.47
C GLY A 31 -21.22 -10.71 10.44
N SER A 32 -19.91 -10.49 10.33
CA SER A 32 -19.39 -9.17 10.09
C SER A 32 -19.98 -8.79 8.75
N HIS A 33 -20.90 -7.83 8.77
CA HIS A 33 -21.23 -7.07 7.57
C HIS A 33 -19.89 -6.51 7.06
N GLN A 34 -19.29 -7.24 6.14
CA GLN A 34 -18.15 -6.83 5.36
C GLN A 34 -18.72 -5.86 4.33
N GLY A 35 -19.18 -4.71 4.83
CA GLY A 35 -19.45 -3.57 3.98
C GLY A 35 -18.12 -3.22 3.33
N ASP A 36 -18.10 -3.20 2.00
CA ASP A 36 -16.97 -2.71 1.22
C ASP A 36 -16.53 -1.37 1.80
N SER A 37 -15.46 -1.38 2.60
CA SER A 37 -14.83 -0.16 3.05
C SER A 37 -14.35 0.56 1.79
N PRO A 38 -14.80 1.79 1.52
CA PRO A 38 -14.43 2.47 0.30
C PRO A 38 -12.91 2.57 0.20
N ASN A 39 -12.37 2.32 -1.00
CA ASN A 39 -10.95 2.49 -1.28
C ASN A 39 -10.53 3.90 -0.89
N LYS A 40 -9.49 4.01 -0.03
CA LYS A 40 -8.98 5.30 0.42
C LYS A 40 -8.07 5.91 -0.65
N LEU A 41 -8.21 7.20 -0.89
CA LEU A 41 -7.34 7.97 -1.78
C LEU A 41 -6.31 8.76 -0.97
N LEU A 42 -5.03 8.59 -1.31
CA LEU A 42 -3.92 9.41 -0.81
C LEU A 42 -3.33 10.20 -1.98
N LEU A 43 -3.39 11.52 -1.91
CA LEU A 43 -2.74 12.42 -2.86
C LEU A 43 -1.41 12.92 -2.28
N ILE A 44 -0.30 12.65 -2.97
CA ILE A 44 1.04 13.12 -2.61
C ILE A 44 1.44 14.20 -3.61
N LEU A 45 1.57 15.45 -3.14
CA LEU A 45 2.04 16.57 -3.95
C LEU A 45 3.55 16.75 -3.72
N VAL A 46 4.32 16.76 -4.80
CA VAL A 46 5.78 16.91 -4.76
C VAL A 46 6.14 18.17 -5.55
N ASP A 47 6.64 19.19 -4.84
CA ASP A 47 6.95 20.47 -5.47
C ASP A 47 8.25 20.43 -6.28
N GLY A 48 8.30 21.16 -7.38
CA GLY A 48 9.49 21.27 -8.24
C GLY A 48 9.97 19.95 -8.86
N CYS A 49 9.16 18.88 -8.83
CA CYS A 49 9.51 17.59 -9.42
C CYS A 49 9.31 17.63 -10.94
N ARG A 50 10.40 17.87 -11.68
CA ARG A 50 10.38 17.85 -13.14
C ARG A 50 10.18 16.42 -13.65
N TRP A 51 9.53 16.29 -14.81
CA TRP A 51 9.11 15.01 -15.40
C TRP A 51 10.24 13.98 -15.58
N ASP A 52 11.48 14.43 -15.75
CA ASP A 52 12.66 13.59 -15.97
C ASP A 52 13.37 13.18 -14.67
N TYR A 53 13.09 13.81 -13.53
CA TYR A 53 13.78 13.49 -12.27
C TYR A 53 13.57 12.05 -11.78
N PRO A 54 12.37 11.44 -11.88
CA PRO A 54 12.17 10.05 -11.49
C PRO A 54 12.95 9.03 -12.35
N ASP A 55 13.30 9.42 -13.57
CA ASP A 55 14.04 8.57 -14.52
C ASP A 55 15.56 8.75 -14.39
N GLN A 56 16.03 9.78 -13.69
CA GLN A 56 17.46 10.00 -13.45
C GLN A 56 17.94 9.07 -12.32
N ASP A 57 18.81 8.11 -12.67
CA ASP A 57 19.43 7.16 -11.72
C ASP A 57 20.15 7.85 -10.55
N ILE A 58 20.60 9.09 -10.75
CA ILE A 58 21.29 9.92 -9.74
C ILE A 58 20.40 10.18 -8.51
N ALA A 59 19.08 10.25 -8.69
CA ALA A 59 18.15 10.58 -7.62
C ALA A 59 17.80 9.37 -6.73
N GLY A 60 18.07 8.13 -7.19
CA GLY A 60 17.86 6.92 -6.40
C GLY A 60 16.49 6.87 -5.72
N LEU A 61 15.41 7.06 -6.49
CA LEU A 61 14.03 7.17 -6.01
C LEU A 61 13.27 5.82 -6.14
N PRO A 62 13.57 4.79 -5.32
CA PRO A 62 12.99 3.45 -5.47
C PRO A 62 11.46 3.44 -5.26
N GLY A 63 10.93 4.39 -4.49
CA GLY A 63 9.50 4.54 -4.27
C GLY A 63 8.77 4.91 -5.56
N PHE A 64 9.23 5.95 -6.25
CA PHE A 64 8.65 6.39 -7.53
C PHE A 64 8.77 5.32 -8.61
N ARG A 65 9.90 4.61 -8.67
CA ARG A 65 10.08 3.46 -9.57
C ARG A 65 9.04 2.37 -9.31
N LYS A 66 8.85 1.96 -8.05
CA LYS A 66 7.82 0.96 -7.68
C LYS A 66 6.42 1.43 -8.04
N LEU A 67 6.11 2.72 -7.86
CA LEU A 67 4.80 3.29 -8.22
C LEU A 67 4.58 3.26 -9.74
N ALA A 68 5.62 3.52 -10.55
CA ALA A 68 5.53 3.43 -12.01
C ALA A 68 5.41 1.98 -12.50
N GLU A 69 6.14 1.03 -11.89
CA GLU A 69 6.10 -0.40 -12.26
C GLU A 69 4.78 -1.08 -11.90
N ASN A 70 4.18 -0.71 -10.76
CA ASN A 70 2.95 -1.35 -10.23
C ASN A 70 1.68 -0.50 -10.47
N GLY A 71 1.79 0.61 -11.20
CA GLY A 71 0.73 1.59 -11.38
C GLY A 71 0.67 2.14 -12.80
N VAL A 72 0.08 3.33 -12.93
CA VAL A 72 -0.03 4.06 -14.20
C VAL A 72 0.78 5.34 -14.12
N ARG A 73 1.62 5.59 -15.12
CA ARG A 73 2.45 6.79 -15.23
C ARG A 73 2.15 7.54 -16.52
N ALA A 74 1.96 8.85 -16.42
CA ALA A 74 1.99 9.77 -17.56
C ALA A 74 3.43 10.22 -17.86
N PRO A 75 3.80 10.49 -19.13
CA PRO A 75 5.15 10.96 -19.48
C PRO A 75 5.52 12.30 -18.82
N TYR A 76 4.56 13.21 -18.72
CA TYR A 76 4.69 14.49 -18.03
C TYR A 76 3.30 15.07 -17.72
N VAL A 77 3.26 16.09 -16.87
CA VAL A 77 2.06 16.90 -16.59
C VAL A 77 2.36 18.34 -16.99
N THR A 78 1.45 18.95 -17.76
CA THR A 78 1.57 20.37 -18.14
C THR A 78 1.05 21.24 -17.00
N PRO A 79 1.89 22.08 -16.37
CA PRO A 79 1.43 22.98 -15.32
C PRO A 79 0.60 24.12 -15.91
N ILE A 80 -0.24 24.75 -15.08
CA ILE A 80 -0.87 26.02 -15.44
C ILE A 80 0.16 27.15 -15.41
N PHE A 81 -0.12 28.24 -16.15
CA PHE A 81 0.69 29.45 -16.13
C PHE A 81 0.13 30.45 -15.08
N PRO A 82 0.98 31.12 -14.28
CA PRO A 82 2.41 30.87 -14.11
C PRO A 82 2.66 29.53 -13.39
N ALA A 83 3.83 28.92 -13.62
CA ALA A 83 4.22 27.63 -13.04
C ALA A 83 4.63 27.73 -11.56
N ASN A 84 3.75 28.30 -10.74
CA ASN A 84 3.91 28.45 -9.29
C ASN A 84 3.19 27.31 -8.55
N SER A 85 3.68 26.97 -7.36
CA SER A 85 3.20 25.82 -6.57
C SER A 85 1.72 25.96 -6.20
N TYR A 86 1.33 27.09 -5.59
CA TYR A 86 -0.02 27.27 -5.06
C TYR A 86 -1.12 27.26 -6.15
N PRO A 87 -0.98 28.00 -7.28
CA PRO A 87 -1.95 27.90 -8.37
C PRO A 87 -2.11 26.48 -8.94
N ASN A 88 -1.00 25.75 -9.09
CA ASN A 88 -1.03 24.39 -9.63
C ASN A 88 -1.72 23.42 -8.66
N TRP A 89 -1.43 23.48 -7.36
CA TRP A 89 -2.09 22.64 -6.37
C TRP A 89 -3.59 22.90 -6.30
N TYR A 90 -4.00 24.18 -6.35
CA TYR A 90 -5.41 24.55 -6.37
C TYR A 90 -6.12 23.95 -7.58
N THR A 91 -5.51 24.04 -8.77
CA THR A 91 -6.08 23.49 -10.00
C THR A 91 -6.24 21.97 -9.94
N ILE A 92 -5.28 21.24 -9.35
CA ILE A 92 -5.36 19.77 -9.20
C ILE A 92 -6.51 19.38 -8.27
N VAL A 93 -6.70 20.10 -7.17
CA VAL A 93 -7.72 19.78 -6.16
C VAL A 93 -9.12 20.17 -6.63
N THR A 94 -9.25 21.28 -7.36
CA THR A 94 -10.56 21.83 -7.75
C THR A 94 -10.98 21.50 -9.18
N GLY A 95 -10.04 21.15 -10.06
CA GLY A 95 -10.25 21.03 -11.49
C GLY A 95 -10.46 22.38 -12.21
N MET A 96 -10.33 23.50 -11.49
CA MET A 96 -10.53 24.84 -12.04
C MET A 96 -9.18 25.50 -12.32
N CYS A 97 -8.97 25.96 -13.56
CA CYS A 97 -7.85 26.84 -13.86
C CYS A 97 -8.10 28.18 -13.19
N SER A 98 -7.24 28.54 -12.25
CA SER A 98 -7.32 29.82 -11.59
C SER A 98 -6.98 30.96 -12.56
N ASN A 99 -7.73 32.06 -12.47
CA ASN A 99 -7.46 33.23 -13.28
C ASN A 99 -6.14 33.85 -12.82
N LEU A 100 -5.27 34.21 -13.76
CA LEU A 100 -3.97 34.83 -13.48
C LEU A 100 -4.11 36.02 -12.53
N ASN A 101 -5.18 36.79 -12.68
CA ASN A 101 -5.43 37.99 -11.88
C ASN A 101 -5.62 37.69 -10.39
N ASP A 102 -6.07 36.50 -9.99
CA ASP A 102 -6.37 36.21 -8.58
C ASP A 102 -5.12 35.95 -7.72
N TYR A 103 -3.92 35.87 -8.31
CA TYR A 103 -2.65 35.65 -7.58
C TYR A 103 -1.68 36.83 -7.62
N PHE A 104 -1.93 37.84 -8.46
CA PHE A 104 -1.06 39.01 -8.60
C PHE A 104 -1.61 40.25 -7.86
N TYR A 105 -2.63 40.08 -7.02
CA TYR A 105 -3.22 41.12 -6.17
C TYR A 105 -3.33 40.66 -4.71
#